data_AF-A0AAD4BSE6-F1
#
_entry.id   AF-A0AAD4BSE6-F1
#
_cell.length_a   1.000
_cell.length_b   1.000
_cell.length_c   1.000
_cell.angle_alpha   90.00
_cell.angle_beta   90.00
_cell.angle_gamma   90.00
#
_symmetry.space_group_name_H-M   'P 1'
#
loop_
_entity.id
_entity.type
_entity.pdbx_description
1 polymer ?
#
loop_
_entity_poly.entity_id
_entity_poly.type
_entity_poly.pdbx_seq_one_letter_code
_entity_poly.pdbx_strand_id
1 'polypeptide(L)'
;MGKSRVVDQMARTHFVIPVNLREPRSSGYPPPDKLAHEYLVGSHSQEVAFLRSCSFLHELFLRTTNIVKQMDKHNIAHQFRQTMNDGMTHGGHSKSRKTFYKDIDKDSTGTNQRMSNCVPMTFHCVLSSRSCVKSSKSRRNQVPKKNPNRREITLPVPKSSLHLMRSTA
;
A
#
# COMPACT_ATOMS: atom_id res chain seq x y z
N MET A 1 -15.90 -3.42 -4.43
CA MET A 1 -15.43 -4.32 -3.35
C MET A 1 -14.28 -5.16 -3.89
N GLY A 2 -13.12 -5.26 -3.21
CA GLY A 2 -12.02 -6.14 -3.69
C GLY A 2 -10.59 -5.57 -3.63
N LYS A 3 -10.43 -4.25 -3.49
CA LYS A 3 -9.09 -3.61 -3.44
C LYS A 3 -8.18 -4.20 -2.36
N SER A 4 -8.71 -4.37 -1.14
CA SER A 4 -7.94 -4.95 -0.03
C SER A 4 -7.58 -6.42 -0.26
N ARG A 5 -8.43 -7.16 -1.00
CA ARG A 5 -8.12 -8.54 -1.39
C ARG A 5 -6.97 -8.58 -2.39
N VAL A 6 -6.95 -7.66 -3.37
CA VAL A 6 -5.86 -7.54 -4.34
C VAL A 6 -4.53 -7.25 -3.62
N VAL A 7 -4.53 -6.31 -2.67
CA VAL A 7 -3.33 -5.99 -1.88
C VAL A 7 -2.86 -7.20 -1.06
N ASP A 8 -3.79 -7.95 -0.43
CA ASP A 8 -3.43 -9.17 0.31
C ASP A 8 -2.88 -10.28 -0.59
N GLN A 9 -3.42 -10.44 -1.81
CA GLN A 9 -2.87 -11.39 -2.78
C GLN A 9 -1.48 -10.97 -3.25
N MET A 10 -1.27 -9.67 -3.52
CA MET A 10 0.02 -9.14 -3.92
C MET A 10 1.08 -9.34 -2.82
N ALA A 11 0.70 -9.22 -1.56
CA ALA A 11 1.58 -9.47 -0.41
C ALA A 11 2.06 -10.93 -0.29
N ARG A 12 1.46 -11.88 -1.04
CA ARG A 12 1.94 -13.28 -1.06
C ARG A 12 3.19 -13.45 -1.92
N THR A 13 3.36 -12.60 -2.94
CA THR A 13 4.46 -12.70 -3.92
C THR A 13 5.42 -11.53 -3.83
N HIS A 14 4.99 -10.40 -3.27
CA HIS A 14 5.78 -9.18 -3.17
C HIS A 14 5.87 -8.73 -1.71
N PHE A 15 6.97 -8.05 -1.38
CA PHE A 15 7.11 -7.40 -0.08
C PHE A 15 6.16 -6.21 0.02
N VAL A 16 5.21 -6.26 0.95
CA VAL A 16 4.20 -5.22 1.13
C VAL A 16 4.12 -4.83 2.60
N ILE A 17 4.16 -3.52 2.87
CA ILE A 17 3.89 -2.94 4.19
C ILE A 17 2.41 -2.52 4.21
N PRO A 18 1.53 -3.26 4.92
CA PRO A 18 0.11 -2.97 4.87
C PRO A 18 -0.25 -1.78 5.77
N VAL A 19 -0.67 -0.67 5.17
CA VAL A 19 -1.20 0.52 5.88
C VAL A 19 -2.68 0.70 5.52
N ASN A 20 -3.56 0.63 6.50
CA ASN A 20 -5.00 0.76 6.34
C ASN A 20 -5.54 1.98 7.09
N LEU A 21 -5.64 3.10 6.38
CA LEU A 21 -6.12 4.39 6.89
C LEU A 21 -7.64 4.56 6.75
N ARG A 22 -8.42 3.46 6.85
CA ARG A 22 -9.87 3.60 6.97
C ARG A 22 -10.23 4.24 8.30
N GLU A 23 -11.42 4.83 8.35
CA GLU A 23 -11.95 5.42 9.57
C GLU A 23 -11.96 4.38 10.72
N PRO A 24 -11.52 4.73 11.95
CA PRO A 24 -11.35 3.78 13.06
C PRO A 24 -12.61 2.99 13.46
N ARG A 25 -13.80 3.51 13.13
CA ARG A 25 -15.11 2.88 13.40
C ARG A 25 -15.65 2.08 12.21
N SER A 26 -14.95 2.06 11.08
CA SER A 26 -15.38 1.31 9.90
C SER A 26 -15.30 -0.20 10.14
N SER A 27 -16.33 -0.91 9.68
CA SER A 27 -16.33 -2.37 9.63
C SER A 27 -15.61 -2.88 8.38
N GLY A 28 -14.92 -4.02 8.50
CA GLY A 28 -14.43 -4.77 7.36
C GLY A 28 -13.00 -5.26 7.51
N TYR A 29 -12.65 -6.27 6.71
CA TYR A 29 -11.31 -6.85 6.71
C TYR A 29 -10.42 -6.23 5.61
N PRO A 30 -9.13 -5.97 5.90
CA PRO A 30 -8.52 -5.95 7.23
C PRO A 30 -9.02 -4.77 8.08
N PRO A 31 -8.94 -4.85 9.43
CA PRO A 31 -9.31 -3.75 10.32
C PRO A 31 -8.43 -2.50 10.10
N PRO A 32 -8.87 -1.30 10.51
CA PRO A 32 -8.12 -0.04 10.35
C PRO A 32 -6.91 0.05 11.28
N ASP A 33 -5.80 0.60 10.81
CA ASP A 33 -4.60 0.90 11.61
C ASP A 33 -4.81 2.23 12.35
N LYS A 34 -5.51 2.19 13.49
CA LYS A 34 -5.98 3.38 14.21
C LYS A 34 -4.89 4.40 14.52
N LEU A 35 -3.74 3.95 15.03
CA LEU A 35 -2.62 4.82 15.36
C LEU A 35 -2.04 5.52 14.12
N ALA A 36 -1.84 4.78 13.03
CA ALA A 36 -1.38 5.37 11.77
C ALA A 36 -2.40 6.36 11.19
N HIS A 37 -3.69 6.05 11.27
CA HIS A 37 -4.77 6.95 10.86
C HIS A 37 -4.76 8.23 11.71
N GLU A 38 -4.80 8.13 13.03
CA GLU A 38 -4.79 9.27 13.96
C GLU A 38 -3.55 10.14 13.72
N TYR A 39 -2.39 9.52 13.53
CA TYR A 39 -1.15 10.24 13.29
C TYR A 39 -1.14 10.99 11.94
N LEU A 40 -1.66 10.40 10.85
CA LEU A 40 -1.60 11.04 9.53
C LEU A 40 -2.74 12.03 9.30
N VAL A 41 -3.93 11.78 9.85
CA VAL A 41 -5.15 12.55 9.59
C VAL A 41 -5.30 13.75 10.53
N GLY A 42 -4.63 13.75 11.69
CA GLY A 42 -4.78 14.81 12.73
C GLY A 42 -4.15 16.16 12.43
N SER A 43 -3.97 16.56 11.16
CA SER A 43 -3.29 17.82 10.78
C SER A 43 -4.26 18.86 10.22
N HIS A 44 -4.12 20.12 10.64
CA HIS A 44 -4.97 21.23 10.18
C HIS A 44 -4.32 22.11 9.11
N SER A 45 -3.02 21.93 8.84
CA SER A 45 -2.31 22.64 7.77
C SER A 45 -1.56 21.67 6.85
N GLN A 46 -1.36 22.10 5.60
CA GLN A 46 -0.64 21.32 4.59
C GLN A 46 0.83 21.06 5.00
N GLU A 47 1.48 22.06 5.60
CA GLU A 47 2.86 21.96 6.06
C GLU A 47 3.01 20.93 7.18
N VAL A 48 2.13 20.99 8.20
CA VAL A 48 2.13 20.01 9.29
C VAL A 48 1.83 18.61 8.77
N ALA A 49 0.87 18.47 7.83
CA ALA A 49 0.56 17.20 7.19
C ALA A 49 1.76 16.63 6.41
N PHE A 50 2.53 17.50 5.72
CA PHE A 50 3.74 17.11 5.01
C PHE A 50 4.82 16.62 5.98
N LEU A 51 5.16 17.39 7.01
CA LEU A 51 6.16 17.00 8.01
C LEU A 51 5.78 15.71 8.74
N ARG A 52 4.50 15.54 9.10
CA ARG A 52 4.02 14.29 9.70
C ARG A 52 4.13 13.13 8.74
N SER A 53 3.78 13.29 7.47
CA SER A 53 3.92 12.25 6.46
C SER A 53 5.38 11.83 6.27
N CYS A 54 6.30 12.80 6.16
CA CYS A 54 7.74 12.52 6.06
C CYS A 54 8.26 11.77 7.28
N SER A 55 7.93 12.24 8.48
CA SER A 55 8.34 11.60 9.72
C SER A 55 7.78 10.18 9.85
N PHE A 56 6.49 9.99 9.50
CA PHE A 56 5.87 8.67 9.55
C PHE A 56 6.54 7.70 8.57
N LEU A 57 6.77 8.12 7.32
CA LEU A 57 7.42 7.28 6.32
C LEU A 57 8.86 6.93 6.71
N HIS A 58 9.59 7.89 7.28
CA HIS A 58 10.93 7.65 7.80
C HIS A 58 10.93 6.53 8.85
N GLU A 59 10.10 6.66 9.89
CA GLU A 59 10.02 5.66 10.95
C GLU A 59 9.46 4.32 10.45
N LEU A 60 8.49 4.34 9.54
CA LEU A 60 7.94 3.15 8.90
C LEU A 60 9.03 2.33 8.22
N PHE A 61 9.88 2.97 7.40
CA PHE A 61 10.96 2.28 6.72
C PHE A 61 12.09 1.85 7.66
N LEU A 62 12.42 2.67 8.67
CA LEU A 62 13.43 2.32 9.67
C LEU A 62 13.02 1.07 10.47
N ARG A 63 11.80 1.07 11.01
CA ARG A 63 11.24 -0.06 11.76
C ARG A 63 11.09 -1.31 10.90
N THR A 64 10.62 -1.16 9.67
CA THR A 64 10.52 -2.26 8.70
C THR A 64 11.90 -2.88 8.43
N THR A 65 12.92 -2.04 8.19
CA THR A 65 14.29 -2.49 7.94
C THR A 65 14.84 -3.30 9.12
N ASN A 66 14.58 -2.86 10.35
CA ASN A 66 15.01 -3.57 11.55
C ASN A 66 14.37 -4.96 11.68
N ILE A 67 13.08 -5.08 11.34
CA ILE A 67 12.38 -6.38 11.33
C ILE A 67 12.94 -7.28 10.22
N VAL A 68 13.08 -6.75 9.00
CA VAL A 68 13.55 -7.52 7.84
C VAL A 68 14.98 -8.04 8.02
N LYS A 69 15.84 -7.31 8.72
CA LYS A 69 17.21 -7.75 9.06
C LYS A 69 17.24 -9.06 9.87
N GLN A 70 16.19 -9.37 10.60
CA GLN A 70 16.07 -10.58 11.43
C GLN A 70 15.38 -11.75 10.70
N MET A 71 14.94 -11.55 9.45
CA MET A 71 14.21 -12.54 8.67
C MET A 71 15.12 -13.30 7.70
N ASP A 72 14.70 -14.49 7.28
CA ASP A 72 15.38 -15.23 6.21
C ASP A 72 15.22 -14.51 4.87
N LYS A 73 16.34 -14.29 4.19
CA LYS A 73 16.43 -13.53 2.93
C LYS A 73 15.60 -14.15 1.81
N HIS A 74 15.46 -15.47 1.80
CA HIS A 74 14.74 -16.16 0.73
C HIS A 74 13.22 -16.03 0.86
N ASN A 75 12.71 -15.71 2.05
CA ASN A 75 11.28 -15.72 2.35
C ASN A 75 10.78 -14.44 3.05
N ILE A 76 11.50 -13.32 2.91
CA ILE A 76 11.19 -12.06 3.60
C ILE A 76 9.72 -11.65 3.41
N ALA A 77 9.22 -11.67 2.17
CA ALA A 77 7.84 -11.26 1.88
C ALA A 77 6.81 -12.12 2.64
N HIS A 78 7.00 -13.44 2.62
CA HIS A 78 6.11 -14.38 3.32
C HIS A 78 6.18 -14.19 4.85
N GLN A 79 7.39 -14.12 5.42
CA GLN A 79 7.60 -13.97 6.87
C GLN A 79 7.07 -12.65 7.39
N PHE A 80 7.30 -11.55 6.65
CA PHE A 80 6.79 -10.24 7.01
C PHE A 80 5.26 -10.21 6.96
N ARG A 81 4.65 -10.74 5.88
CA ARG A 81 3.20 -10.86 5.77
C ARG A 81 2.61 -11.69 6.92
N GLN A 82 3.23 -12.83 7.23
CA GLN A 82 2.80 -13.68 8.34
C GLN A 82 2.89 -12.93 9.66
N THR A 83 4.02 -12.30 9.96
CA THR A 83 4.21 -11.48 11.18
C THR A 83 3.14 -10.40 11.33
N MET A 84 2.78 -9.72 10.24
CA MET A 84 1.80 -8.63 10.27
C MET A 84 0.35 -9.14 10.38
N ASN A 85 0.06 -10.35 9.92
CA ASN A 85 -1.30 -10.91 9.87
C ASN A 85 -1.57 -11.99 10.93
N ASP A 86 -0.55 -12.47 11.65
CA ASP A 86 -0.69 -13.60 12.57
C ASP A 86 -1.64 -13.29 13.72
N GLY A 87 -2.67 -14.12 13.92
CA GLY A 87 -3.72 -13.86 14.91
C GLY A 87 -4.62 -12.65 14.60
N MET A 88 -4.63 -12.14 13.37
CA MET A 88 -5.56 -11.09 12.95
C MET A 88 -6.99 -11.66 12.84
N THR A 89 -7.95 -10.94 13.41
CA THR A 89 -9.38 -11.27 13.34
C THR A 89 -10.13 -10.19 12.58
N HIS A 90 -11.41 -10.43 12.30
CA HIS A 90 -12.27 -9.41 11.69
C HIS A 90 -12.39 -8.13 12.55
N GLY A 91 -12.25 -8.26 13.88
CA GLY A 91 -12.40 -7.16 14.82
C GLY A 91 -11.09 -6.54 15.31
N GLY A 92 -9.93 -7.09 14.96
CA GLY A 92 -8.67 -6.60 15.52
C GLY A 92 -7.40 -7.10 14.85
N HIS A 93 -6.40 -6.24 14.90
CA HIS A 93 -5.04 -6.53 14.45
C HIS A 93 -4.30 -7.49 15.37
N SER A 94 -3.31 -8.17 14.78
CA SER A 94 -2.30 -8.95 15.49
C SER A 94 -1.56 -8.11 16.54
N LYS A 95 -1.04 -8.78 17.57
CA LYS A 95 -0.20 -8.13 18.59
C LYS A 95 1.03 -7.47 17.93
N SER A 96 1.66 -8.19 17.00
CA SER A 96 2.83 -7.71 16.25
C SER A 96 2.53 -6.43 15.47
N ARG A 97 1.43 -6.37 14.72
CA ARG A 97 1.05 -5.17 13.95
C ARG A 97 0.67 -4.00 14.85
N LYS A 98 0.01 -4.25 15.98
CA LYS A 98 -0.29 -3.21 16.98
C LYS A 98 0.99 -2.61 17.57
N THR A 99 1.94 -3.46 17.98
CA THR A 99 3.24 -3.00 18.50
C THR A 99 4.01 -2.23 17.43
N PHE A 100 4.05 -2.74 16.20
CA PHE A 100 4.73 -2.09 15.07
C PHE A 100 4.25 -0.64 14.85
N TYR A 101 2.94 -0.41 14.76
CA TYR A 101 2.41 0.94 14.57
C TYR A 101 2.48 1.81 15.84
N LYS A 102 2.45 1.20 17.02
CA LYS A 102 2.67 1.92 18.28
C LYS A 102 4.09 2.48 18.38
N ASP A 103 5.08 1.71 17.97
CA ASP A 103 6.47 2.14 17.97
C ASP A 103 6.69 3.27 16.95
N ILE A 104 6.11 3.14 15.75
CA ILE A 104 6.16 4.21 14.72
C ILE A 104 5.53 5.50 15.23
N ASP A 105 4.35 5.44 15.84
CA ASP A 105 3.65 6.63 16.37
C ASP A 105 4.48 7.35 17.45
N LYS A 106 5.06 6.58 18.38
CA LYS A 106 5.93 7.09 19.44
C LYS A 106 7.16 7.81 18.88
N ASP A 107 7.86 7.18 17.93
CA ASP A 107 9.09 7.75 17.38
C ASP A 107 8.82 8.89 16.40
N SER A 108 7.75 8.80 15.61
CA SER A 108 7.40 9.84 14.63
C SER A 108 7.05 11.15 15.32
N THR A 109 6.42 11.10 16.49
CA THR A 109 6.17 12.30 17.30
C THR A 109 7.48 13.00 17.70
N GLY A 110 8.53 12.24 18.03
CA GLY A 110 9.85 12.78 18.33
C GLY A 110 10.61 13.27 17.09
N THR A 111 10.54 12.53 15.98
CA THR A 111 11.19 12.90 14.71
C THR A 111 10.56 14.16 14.10
N ASN A 112 9.24 14.32 14.21
CA ASN A 112 8.55 15.53 13.77
C ASN A 112 9.07 16.79 14.48
N GLN A 113 9.28 16.73 15.80
CA GLN A 113 9.87 17.83 16.58
C GLN A 113 11.30 18.17 16.14
N ARG A 114 12.09 17.16 15.75
CA ARG A 114 13.44 17.40 15.22
C ARG A 114 13.38 18.06 13.85
N MET A 115 12.51 17.58 12.97
CA MET A 115 12.34 18.16 11.62
C MET A 115 11.84 19.61 11.68
N SER A 116 10.92 19.95 12.60
CA SER A 116 10.48 21.34 12.78
C SER A 116 11.59 22.28 13.26
N ASN A 117 12.59 21.74 13.98
CA ASN A 117 13.68 22.55 14.55
C ASN A 117 14.86 22.73 13.58
N CYS A 118 15.00 21.88 12.57
CA CYS A 118 16.13 21.90 11.63
C CYS A 118 15.86 22.65 10.32
N VAL A 119 14.63 23.06 10.04
CA VAL A 119 14.29 23.78 8.81
C VAL A 119 14.15 25.27 9.14
N PRO A 120 15.13 26.14 8.81
CA PRO A 120 14.84 27.56 8.72
C PRO A 120 13.78 27.74 7.63
N MET A 121 12.67 28.40 7.98
CA MET A 121 11.51 28.62 7.11
C MET A 121 11.88 29.33 5.80
N THR A 122 12.30 28.57 4.80
CA THR A 122 12.23 28.95 3.39
C THR A 122 11.77 27.74 2.60
N PHE A 123 10.49 27.38 2.78
CA PHE A 123 9.74 26.59 1.79
C PHE A 123 9.53 27.45 0.53
N HIS A 124 10.61 27.77 -0.17
CA HIS A 124 10.52 28.23 -1.55
C HIS A 124 10.18 26.99 -2.38
N CYS A 125 8.88 26.81 -2.60
CA CYS A 125 8.23 25.91 -3.54
C CYS A 125 9.16 25.28 -4.61
N VAL A 126 9.77 24.13 -4.29
CA VAL A 126 10.46 23.26 -5.28
C VAL A 126 9.44 22.36 -6.00
N LEU A 127 8.25 22.89 -6.26
CA LEU A 127 7.30 22.31 -7.23
C LEU A 127 7.03 23.26 -8.41
N SER A 128 7.63 24.45 -8.43
CA SER A 128 7.58 25.38 -9.57
C SER A 128 8.81 25.29 -10.46
N SER A 129 9.13 24.12 -11.01
CA SER A 129 10.07 23.97 -12.14
C SER A 129 9.97 22.57 -12.77
N ARG A 130 8.89 22.30 -13.49
CA ARG A 130 8.84 21.38 -14.66
C ARG A 130 7.46 21.38 -15.32
N SER A 131 7.06 22.52 -15.89
CA SER A 131 6.27 22.51 -17.13
C SER A 131 6.34 23.89 -17.79
N CYS A 132 7.36 24.07 -18.63
CA CYS A 132 7.32 25.03 -19.74
C CYS A 132 8.07 24.38 -20.92
N VAL A 133 7.58 23.22 -21.36
CA VAL A 133 7.86 22.75 -22.72
C VAL A 133 6.84 23.44 -23.60
N LYS A 134 7.36 24.34 -24.44
CA LYS A 134 6.63 25.21 -25.34
C LYS A 134 5.65 24.44 -26.21
N SER A 135 4.42 24.97 -26.20
CA SER A 135 3.43 24.94 -27.27
C SER A 135 3.98 24.54 -28.63
N SER A 136 3.46 23.43 -29.18
CA SER A 136 3.53 23.12 -30.61
C SER A 136 2.15 22.65 -31.07
N LYS A 137 1.43 23.62 -31.66
CA LYS A 137 0.48 23.49 -32.77
C LYS A 137 -0.60 22.40 -32.67
N SER A 138 -1.82 22.88 -32.42
CA SER A 138 -3.02 22.63 -33.23
C SER A 138 -2.90 21.51 -34.28
N ARG A 139 -3.50 20.35 -34.01
CA ARG A 139 -3.97 19.44 -35.05
C ARG A 139 -5.36 18.91 -34.68
N ARG A 140 -6.31 19.28 -35.52
CA ARG A 140 -7.70 18.84 -35.60
C ARG A 140 -7.83 17.32 -35.51
N ASN A 141 -8.88 16.89 -34.81
CA ASN A 141 -9.76 15.75 -35.09
C ASN A 141 -9.25 14.74 -36.13
N GLN A 142 -8.82 13.57 -35.66
CA GLN A 142 -8.98 12.33 -36.42
C GLN A 142 -9.61 11.27 -35.52
N VAL A 143 -10.80 10.84 -35.93
CA VAL A 143 -11.52 9.68 -35.43
C VAL A 143 -10.70 8.43 -35.74
N PRO A 144 -10.47 7.52 -34.77
CA PRO A 144 -9.76 6.28 -35.05
C PRO A 144 -10.59 5.38 -35.97
N LYS A 145 -10.09 5.11 -37.18
CA LYS A 145 -10.64 4.09 -38.08
C LYS A 145 -10.51 2.71 -37.41
N LYS A 146 -11.65 2.02 -37.26
CA LYS A 146 -11.72 0.60 -36.88
C LYS A 146 -10.86 -0.22 -37.84
N ASN A 147 -9.94 -1.02 -37.30
CA ASN A 147 -9.13 -1.98 -38.05
C ASN A 147 -9.96 -3.27 -38.26
N PRO A 148 -10.33 -3.64 -39.50
CA PRO A 148 -11.20 -4.79 -39.77
C PRO A 148 -10.49 -6.15 -39.75
N ASN A 149 -9.22 -6.23 -39.35
CA ASN A 149 -8.40 -7.45 -39.49
C ASN A 149 -7.95 -8.08 -38.17
N ARG A 150 -8.78 -8.03 -37.13
CA ARG A 150 -8.54 -8.80 -35.90
C ARG A 150 -9.24 -10.15 -36.01
N ARG A 151 -8.52 -11.15 -36.52
CA ARG A 151 -8.95 -12.56 -36.49
C ARG A 151 -9.02 -13.00 -35.02
N GLU A 152 -10.21 -13.39 -34.57
CA GLU A 152 -10.39 -14.08 -33.31
C GLU A 152 -9.68 -15.44 -33.39
N ILE A 153 -8.66 -15.62 -32.55
CA ILE A 153 -8.07 -16.92 -32.30
C ILE A 153 -8.94 -17.58 -31.23
N THR A 154 -9.91 -18.37 -31.68
CA THR A 154 -10.68 -19.26 -30.81
C THR A 154 -9.76 -20.40 -30.36
N LEU A 155 -9.34 -20.38 -29.10
CA LEU A 155 -8.65 -21.53 -28.50
C LEU A 155 -9.68 -22.63 -28.18
N PRO A 156 -9.41 -23.90 -28.52
CA PRO A 156 -10.31 -25.01 -28.22
C PRO A 156 -10.33 -25.28 -26.71
N VAL A 157 -11.55 -25.37 -26.16
CA VAL A 157 -11.82 -25.79 -24.79
C VAL A 157 -11.56 -27.29 -24.66
N PRO A 158 -10.69 -27.75 -23.74
CA PRO A 158 -10.50 -29.17 -23.49
C PRO A 158 -11.76 -29.76 -22.83
N LYS A 159 -12.38 -30.72 -23.51
CA LYS A 159 -13.44 -31.57 -22.95
C LYS A 159 -12.84 -32.40 -21.83
N SER A 160 -13.18 -32.06 -20.59
CA SER A 160 -12.84 -32.89 -19.43
C SER A 160 -13.75 -34.13 -19.45
N SER A 161 -13.17 -35.29 -19.74
CA SER A 161 -13.83 -36.59 -19.57
C SER A 161 -14.20 -36.79 -18.11
N LEU A 162 -15.50 -36.79 -17.84
CA LEU A 162 -16.10 -37.31 -16.61
C LEU A 162 -16.02 -38.84 -16.67
N HIS A 163 -15.01 -39.43 -16.04
CA HIS A 163 -15.00 -40.86 -15.74
C HIS A 163 -15.69 -41.09 -14.39
N LEU A 164 -16.96 -41.49 -14.48
CA LEU A 164 -17.78 -41.95 -13.37
C LEU A 164 -17.29 -43.35 -12.97
N MET A 165 -16.48 -43.45 -11.92
CA MET A 165 -16.23 -44.74 -11.27
C MET A 165 -17.46 -45.15 -10.46
N ARG A 166 -18.20 -46.13 -11.01
CA ARG A 166 -19.11 -46.98 -10.24
C ARG A 166 -18.25 -47.94 -9.43
N SER A 167 -18.33 -47.86 -8.11
CA SER A 167 -17.85 -48.91 -7.22
C SER A 167 -19.05 -49.69 -6.70
N THR A 168 -19.14 -50.94 -7.11
CA THR A 168 -19.98 -51.98 -6.54
C THR A 168 -19.18 -52.74 -5.49
N ALA A 169 -19.66 -52.76 -4.24
CA ALA A 169 -19.57 -53.87 -3.29
C ALA A 169 -20.44 -53.50 -2.08
#